data_AF-X1VTP2-F1
#
_entry.id   AF-X1VTP2-F1
#
_cell.length_a   1.000
_cell.length_b   1.000
_cell.length_c   1.000
_cell.angle_alpha   90.00
_cell.angle_beta   90.00
_cell.angle_gamma   90.00
#
_symmetry.space_group_name_H-M   'P 1'
#
loop_
_entity.id
_entity.type
_entity.pdbx_description
1 polymer ?
#
loop_
_entity_poly.entity_id
_entity_poly.type
_entity_poly.pdbx_seq_one_letter_code
_entity_poly.pdbx_strand_id
1 'polypeptide(L)' 'MFQVIRNIHVAGRCTDCGECERVCPVNIPLRSLAKKMYELVDELFQFKAGMDKEASPLMSHYEQEEAEGLIR' A
#
# COMPACT_ATOMS: atom_id res chain seq x y z
N MET A 1 13.31 -5.48 -12.04
CA MET A 1 12.23 -5.78 -11.05
C MET A 1 11.34 -4.55 -10.84
N PHE A 2 10.57 -4.10 -11.84
CA PHE A 2 9.86 -2.80 -11.74
C PHE A 2 8.57 -2.86 -10.90
N GLN A 3 7.72 -3.87 -11.11
CA GLN A 3 6.39 -3.90 -10.49
C GLN A 3 6.45 -4.03 -8.95
N VAL A 4 7.42 -4.78 -8.43
CA VAL A 4 7.65 -4.89 -6.98
C VAL A 4 8.05 -3.53 -6.40
N ILE A 5 9.02 -2.85 -7.03
CA ILE A 5 9.49 -1.53 -6.60
C ILE A 5 8.33 -0.52 -6.61
N ARG A 6 7.52 -0.51 -7.68
CA ARG A 6 6.34 0.37 -7.76
C ARG A 6 5.36 0.10 -6.62
N ASN A 7 5.09 -1.17 -6.30
CA ASN A 7 4.16 -1.54 -5.23
C ASN A 7 4.64 -1.06 -3.86
N ILE A 8 5.94 -1.19 -3.57
CA ILE A 8 6.53 -0.66 -2.34
C ILE A 8 6.42 0.87 -2.30
N HIS A 9 6.71 1.56 -3.41
CA HIS A 9 6.58 3.01 -3.48
C HIS A 9 5.15 3.51 -3.29
N VAL A 10 4.12 2.71 -3.54
CA VAL A 10 2.72 3.13 -3.35
C VAL A 10 2.05 2.45 -2.16
N ALA A 11 2.81 1.71 -1.34
CA ALA A 11 2.32 1.17 -0.07
C ALA A 11 1.79 2.32 0.80
N GLY A 12 0.58 2.15 1.34
CA GLY A 12 -0.12 3.21 2.08
C GLY A 12 -0.61 4.41 1.25
N ARG A 13 -0.45 4.38 -0.09
CA ARG A 13 -0.95 5.43 -1.00
C ARG A 13 -1.95 4.91 -2.03
N CYS A 14 -1.93 3.62 -2.32
CA CYS A 14 -2.89 2.99 -3.22
C CYS A 14 -4.29 2.99 -2.59
N THR A 15 -5.31 3.37 -3.36
CA THR A 15 -6.73 3.38 -2.95
C THR A 15 -7.55 2.25 -3.61
N ASP A 16 -6.87 1.22 -4.14
CA ASP A 16 -7.47 0.10 -4.91
C ASP A 16 -8.37 0.54 -6.10
N CYS A 17 -8.02 1.64 -6.78
CA CYS A 17 -8.81 2.15 -7.91
C CYS A 17 -8.76 1.28 -9.18
N GLY A 18 -7.84 0.31 -9.27
CA GLY A 18 -7.69 -0.59 -10.41
C GLY A 18 -7.07 0.02 -11.68
N GLU A 19 -6.73 1.31 -11.68
CA GLU A 19 -6.25 2.01 -12.88
C GLU A 19 -4.96 1.41 -13.43
N CYS A 20 -4.06 0.92 -12.56
CA CYS A 20 -2.82 0.28 -12.98
C CYS A 20 -3.02 -0.97 -13.85
N GLU A 21 -4.11 -1.70 -13.66
CA GLU A 21 -4.46 -2.86 -14.49
C GLU A 21 -5.20 -2.42 -15.75
N ARG A 22 -6.17 -1.50 -15.61
CA ARG A 22 -6.98 -0.99 -16.73
C ARG A 22 -6.13 -0.36 -17.85
N VAL A 23 -5.06 0.36 -17.49
CA VAL A 23 -4.18 1.04 -18.48
C VAL A 23 -3.00 0.19 -18.92
N CYS A 24 -2.86 -1.04 -18.41
CA CYS A 24 -1.69 -1.86 -18.72
C CYS A 24 -1.70 -2.27 -20.20
N PRO A 25 -0.70 -1.86 -21.02
CA PRO A 25 -0.70 -2.14 -22.46
C PRO A 25 -0.49 -3.63 -22.80
N VAL A 26 -0.10 -4.43 -21.81
CA VAL A 26 0.20 -5.86 -21.94
C VAL A 26 -0.68 -6.74 -21.05
N ASN A 27 -1.78 -6.19 -20.53
CA ASN A 27 -2.82 -6.94 -19.78
C ASN A 27 -2.30 -7.78 -18.59
N ILE A 28 -1.28 -7.28 -17.88
CA ILE A 28 -0.82 -7.93 -16.64
C ILE A 28 -1.78 -7.56 -15.50
N PRO A 29 -2.19 -8.52 -14.64
CA PRO A 29 -3.10 -8.28 -13.52
C PRO A 29 -2.39 -7.54 -12.36
N LEU A 30 -1.98 -6.30 -12.59
CA LEU A 30 -1.22 -5.49 -11.63
C LEU A 30 -2.03 -5.16 -10.37
N ARG A 31 -3.36 -5.15 -10.46
CA ARG A 31 -4.21 -4.86 -9.30
C ARG A 31 -4.07 -5.94 -8.24
N SER A 32 -3.90 -7.21 -8.61
CA SER A 32 -3.73 -8.30 -7.65
C SER A 32 -2.55 -8.06 -6.70
N LEU A 33 -1.43 -7.55 -7.22
CA LEU A 33 -0.25 -7.22 -6.42
C LEU A 33 -0.49 -5.97 -5.54
N ALA A 34 -1.08 -4.92 -6.12
CA ALA A 34 -1.37 -3.68 -5.39
C ALA A 34 -2.42 -3.85 -4.30
N LYS A 35 -3.45 -4.65 -4.56
CA LYS A 35 -4.50 -4.99 -3.60
C LYS A 35 -3.94 -5.79 -2.43
N LYS A 36 -3.07 -6.78 -2.69
CA LYS A 36 -2.44 -7.51 -1.59
C LYS A 36 -1.59 -6.60 -0.70
N MET A 37 -0.86 -5.66 -1.29
CA MET A 37 -0.11 -4.65 -0.53
C MET A 37 -1.05 -3.72 0.27
N TYR A 38 -2.16 -3.29 -0.33
CA TYR A 38 -3.18 -2.48 0.37
C TYR A 38 -3.74 -3.22 1.59
N GLU A 39 -4.10 -4.50 1.44
CA GLU A 39 -4.61 -5.34 2.53
C GLU A 39 -3.56 -5.54 3.63
N LEU A 40 -2.29 -5.77 3.27
CA LEU A 40 -1.22 -5.90 4.25
C LEU A 40 -1.00 -4.62 5.05
N VAL A 41 -1.13 -3.45 4.40
CA VAL A 41 -1.02 -2.17 5.10
C VAL A 41 -2.17 -1.97 6.08
N ASP A 42 -3.39 -2.32 5.70
CA ASP A 42 -4.55 -2.27 6.60
C ASP A 42 -4.36 -3.23 7.78
N GLU A 43 -3.93 -4.48 7.52
CA GLU A 43 -3.71 -5.49 8.55
C GLU A 43 -2.64 -5.07 9.57
N LEU A 44 -1.49 -4.59 9.09
CA LEU A 44 -0.33 -4.29 9.94
C LEU A 44 -0.45 -2.94 10.66
N PHE A 45 -1.07 -1.94 10.02
CA PHE A 45 -1.03 -0.55 10.49
C PHE A 45 -2.41 0.07 10.72
N GLN A 46 -3.50 -0.69 10.48
CA GLN A 46 -4.88 -0.19 10.54
C GLN A 46 -5.08 1.07 9.68
N PHE A 47 -4.32 1.16 8.58
CA PHE A 47 -4.23 2.35 7.75
C PHE A 47 -4.89 2.13 6.39
N LYS A 48 -5.84 3.00 6.04
CA LYS A 48 -6.47 3.03 4.72
C LYS A 48 -6.21 4.35 4.02
N ALA A 49 -5.54 4.27 2.87
CA ALA A 49 -5.21 5.44 2.07
C ALA A 49 -6.47 6.22 1.65
N GLY A 50 -6.42 7.55 1.84
CA GLY A 50 -7.49 8.46 1.41
C GLY A 50 -8.75 8.48 2.28
N MET A 51 -8.75 7.83 3.44
CA MET A 51 -9.91 7.80 4.34
C MET A 51 -9.98 9.00 5.29
N ASP A 52 -8.83 9.54 5.70
CA ASP A 52 -8.71 10.72 6.55
C ASP A 52 -7.72 11.71 5.93
N LYS A 53 -8.09 12.99 5.90
CA LYS A 53 -7.29 14.08 5.34
C LYS A 53 -6.29 14.65 6.34
N GLU A 54 -6.58 14.51 7.63
CA GLU A 54 -5.73 15.01 8.71
C GLU A 54 -4.70 13.95 9.14
N ALA A 55 -4.93 12.68 8.79
CA ALA A 55 -3.99 11.60 9.03
C ALA A 55 -2.68 11.84 8.27
N SER A 56 -1.56 11.63 8.97
CA SER A 56 -0.24 11.66 8.34
C SER A 56 -0.08 10.49 7.37
N PRO A 57 0.66 10.66 6.26
CA PRO A 57 0.96 9.54 5.36
C PRO A 57 1.70 8.43 6.10
N LEU A 58 1.32 7.17 5.85
CA LEU A 58 1.88 5.98 6.51
C LEU A 58 3.41 5.99 6.57
N MET A 59 4.09 6.21 5.43
CA MET A 59 5.56 6.15 5.34
C MET A 59 6.29 7.34 5.99
N SER A 60 5.56 8.31 6.54
CA SER A 60 6.10 9.46 7.30
C SER A 60 5.66 9.45 8.75
N HIS A 61 4.86 8.48 9.15
CA HIS A 61 4.34 8.32 10.50
C HIS A 61 4.96 7.06 11.10
N TYR A 62 5.57 7.19 12.27
CA TYR A 62 6.18 6.07 12.99
C TYR A 62 5.63 6.09 14.41
N GLU A 63 4.99 5.00 14.82
CA GLU A 63 4.60 4.77 16.20
C GLU A 63 5.53 3.71 16.82
N GLN A 64 6.00 3.95 18.05
CA GLN A 64 6.91 3.01 18.72
C GLN A 64 6.29 1.62 18.88
N GLU A 65 4.97 1.56 19.10
CA GLU A 65 4.19 0.34 19.30
C GLU A 65 4.16 -0.54 18.03
N GLU A 66 4.32 0.03 16.82
CA GLU A 66 4.44 -0.71 15.56
C GLU A 66 5.79 -1.46 15.44
N ALA A 67 6.86 -0.93 16.04
CA ALA A 67 8.20 -1.52 15.95
C ALA A 67 8.36 -2.77 16.84
N GLU A 68 7.62 -2.83 17.96
CA GLU A 68 7.71 -3.95 18.91
C GLU A 68 7.14 -5.26 18.35
N GLY A 69 6.22 -5.19 17.37
CA GLY A 69 5.63 -6.36 16.72
C GLY A 69 6.40 -6.93 15.53
N LEU A 70 7.32 -6.16 14.93
CA LEU A 70 8.03 -6.53 13.69
C LEU A 70 9.33 -7.34 13.91
N ILE A 71 9.89 -7.36 15.13
CA ILE A 71 11.22 -7.93 15.45
C ILE A 71 11.10 -9.25 16.26
N ARG A 72 9.93 -9.89 16.23
CA ARG A 72 9.70 -11.13 16.99
C ARG A 72 9.83 -12.40 16.16
#